data_AF-A0A8I6SDT1-F1
#
_entry.id   AF-A0A8I6SDT1-F1
#
_cell.length_a   1.000
_cell.length_b   1.000
_cell.length_c   1.000
_cell.angle_alpha   90.00
_cell.angle_beta   90.00
_cell.angle_gamma   90.00
#
_symmetry.space_group_name_H-M   'P 1'
#
loop_
_entity.id
_entity.type
_entity.pdbx_description
1 polymer ?
#
loop_
_entity_poly.entity_id
_entity_poly.type
_entity_poly.pdbx_seq_one_letter_code
_entity_poly.pdbx_strand_id
1 'polypeptide(L)'
;MKTQESHDRIRFKAVGVSSSRCTASGLELRELRRHNYKASVLPNKTASYLEHRRTRSGRGMNMGQKISNGVKSVNRESPAPYKPVIPRELAQDFQRPARLDILLDMPPASREVQIKHGWNPDDRSLNIFVKDDDKLTFHRHPVAQSTDCIRGKVGLTKGLHVWEVHWSTRQRGTHGVVGVATQDAPLHSVGYQSLVGSNDQSWGWDLGRNKLYHDSKNNTGVTYPAILKPDETFIVPDKFLVVLDMDEGTLSFVVDGQYLGVAFRGLKGRKLYPIVSAVWGHCEITMKYIGGLDPEPLPLMDLCRRVIRQRVGKQQLEEKISDLNLPHAMNTYLLYKDRR
;
A
#
# COMPACT_ATOMS: atom_id res chain seq x y z
N MET A 1 39.40 60.32 1.27
CA MET A 1 40.56 60.96 1.91
C MET A 1 40.45 60.70 3.41
N LYS A 2 41.36 59.86 3.95
CA LYS A 2 41.67 59.52 5.36
C LYS A 2 40.54 58.89 6.22
N THR A 3 40.47 57.57 6.48
CA THR A 3 41.24 56.70 7.42
C THR A 3 41.34 57.23 8.86
N GLN A 4 40.76 56.52 9.84
CA GLN A 4 41.54 55.85 10.90
C GLN A 4 40.74 54.81 11.71
N GLU A 5 41.32 53.62 11.81
CA GLU A 5 40.98 52.48 12.66
C GLU A 5 41.35 52.72 14.13
N SER A 6 40.69 52.01 15.04
CA SER A 6 41.36 51.47 16.22
C SER A 6 40.74 50.14 16.64
N HIS A 7 41.56 49.10 16.46
CA HIS A 7 41.40 47.73 16.96
C HIS A 7 41.38 47.68 18.48
N ASP A 8 40.74 46.64 19.05
CA ASP A 8 41.34 45.96 20.18
C ASP A 8 41.18 44.45 20.14
N ARG A 9 42.26 43.77 20.53
CA ARG A 9 42.57 42.35 20.32
C ARG A 9 42.12 41.46 21.49
N ILE A 10 41.51 40.33 21.11
CA ILE A 10 41.79 38.93 21.50
C ILE A 10 42.48 38.68 22.87
N ARG A 11 41.83 37.86 23.71
CA ARG A 11 42.51 36.78 24.44
C ARG A 11 41.64 35.53 24.62
N PHE A 12 42.11 34.45 23.99
CA PHE A 12 41.72 33.06 24.23
C PHE A 12 42.10 32.62 25.65
N LYS A 13 41.25 31.81 26.29
CA LYS A 13 41.67 30.85 27.30
C LYS A 13 41.16 29.47 26.92
N ALA A 14 42.12 28.61 26.57
CA ALA A 14 41.97 27.17 26.53
C ALA A 14 41.91 26.61 27.95
N VAL A 15 41.06 25.59 28.17
CA VAL A 15 41.24 24.63 29.25
C VAL A 15 41.12 23.24 28.64
N GLY A 16 42.20 22.48 28.75
CA GLY A 16 42.35 21.15 28.18
C GLY A 16 41.75 20.04 29.02
N VAL A 17 41.32 19.02 28.29
CA VAL A 17 41.44 17.57 28.51
C VAL A 17 41.84 17.08 29.91
N SER A 18 41.00 16.21 30.48
CA SER A 18 41.48 15.10 31.29
C SER A 18 40.69 13.83 30.96
N SER A 19 41.46 12.78 30.65
CA SER A 19 41.05 11.41 30.41
C SER A 19 41.10 10.65 31.73
N SER A 20 40.08 9.88 32.05
CA SER A 20 40.16 8.83 33.08
C SER A 20 39.51 7.55 32.58
N ARG A 21 40.36 6.55 32.31
CA ARG A 21 40.00 5.13 32.25
C ARG A 21 39.74 4.65 33.68
N CYS A 22 38.65 3.92 33.88
CA CYS A 22 38.54 2.91 34.94
C CYS A 22 37.98 1.63 34.33
N THR A 23 38.69 0.53 34.55
CA THR A 23 38.37 -0.83 34.14
C THR A 23 37.91 -1.66 35.34
N ALA A 24 37.03 -2.64 35.04
CA ALA A 24 36.62 -3.81 35.85
C ALA A 24 35.77 -3.48 37.09
N SER A 25 34.74 -4.23 37.49
CA SER A 25 34.24 -5.58 37.19
C SER A 25 32.82 -5.68 37.80
N GLY A 26 31.98 -6.62 37.35
CA GLY A 26 30.76 -6.96 38.09
C GLY A 26 29.60 -7.43 37.22
N LEU A 27 29.47 -8.75 37.14
CA LEU A 27 28.35 -9.49 36.59
C LEU A 27 27.04 -9.14 37.32
N GLU A 28 25.97 -8.86 36.57
CA GLU A 28 24.63 -9.25 37.00
C GLU A 28 23.74 -9.47 35.77
N LEU A 29 23.53 -10.75 35.45
CA LEU A 29 22.49 -11.21 34.55
C LEU A 29 21.12 -10.86 35.13
N ARG A 30 20.28 -10.14 34.37
CA ARG A 30 18.83 -10.18 34.59
C ARG A 30 18.14 -10.92 33.45
N GLU A 31 17.44 -11.95 33.88
CA GLU A 31 16.92 -13.08 33.14
C GLU A 31 15.93 -12.73 32.02
N LEU A 32 16.14 -13.41 30.90
CA LEU A 32 15.19 -13.60 29.82
C LEU A 32 13.98 -14.40 30.33
N ARG A 33 12.80 -13.79 30.35
CA ARG A 33 11.54 -14.52 30.50
C ARG A 33 11.12 -15.09 29.13
N ARG A 34 11.72 -16.21 28.72
CA ARG A 34 11.26 -17.04 27.60
C ARG A 34 10.07 -17.87 28.05
N HIS A 35 8.88 -17.60 27.50
CA HIS A 35 7.77 -18.54 27.60
C HIS A 35 7.95 -19.65 26.56
N ASN A 36 8.28 -20.84 27.04
CA ASN A 36 8.24 -22.09 26.29
C ASN A 36 6.79 -22.53 26.07
N TYR A 37 6.34 -22.64 24.82
CA TYR A 37 5.25 -23.54 24.47
C TYR A 37 5.82 -24.76 23.76
N LYS A 38 5.64 -25.92 24.42
CA LYS A 38 6.07 -27.24 23.96
C LYS A 38 5.29 -27.64 22.70
N ALA A 39 6.05 -28.11 21.71
CA ALA A 39 5.55 -28.96 20.65
C ALA A 39 5.21 -30.35 21.20
N SER A 40 4.10 -30.92 20.77
CA SER A 40 3.81 -32.35 20.89
C SER A 40 3.44 -32.90 19.52
N VAL A 41 4.21 -33.89 19.08
CA VAL A 41 4.16 -34.53 17.76
C VAL A 41 3.83 -36.03 17.95
N LEU A 42 2.71 -36.47 17.34
CA LEU A 42 2.38 -37.81 16.77
C LEU A 42 2.18 -39.03 17.72
N PRO A 43 1.61 -40.21 17.27
CA PRO A 43 1.29 -40.67 15.90
C PRO A 43 -0.05 -41.46 15.64
N ASN A 44 -0.35 -41.62 14.32
CA ASN A 44 -1.03 -42.70 13.53
C ASN A 44 -2.02 -43.71 14.17
N LYS A 45 -3.17 -43.95 13.49
CA LYS A 45 -3.42 -45.14 12.62
C LYS A 45 -4.88 -45.22 12.12
N THR A 46 -5.01 -45.73 10.89
CA THR A 46 -6.20 -46.20 10.16
C THR A 46 -6.81 -47.48 10.74
N ALA A 47 -8.14 -47.66 10.68
CA ALA A 47 -8.79 -48.91 10.26
C ALA A 47 -10.33 -48.77 10.15
N SER A 48 -10.84 -49.31 9.05
CA SER A 48 -12.22 -49.58 8.66
C SER A 48 -12.92 -50.64 9.53
N TYR A 49 -14.23 -50.54 9.75
CA TYR A 49 -15.13 -51.70 9.84
C TYR A 49 -16.56 -51.36 9.39
N LEU A 50 -17.02 -52.12 8.40
CA LEU A 50 -18.40 -52.33 7.97
C LEU A 50 -18.90 -53.62 8.63
N GLU A 51 -20.13 -53.64 9.17
CA GLU A 51 -21.12 -54.74 9.18
C GLU A 51 -22.16 -54.46 10.30
N HIS A 52 -23.45 -54.26 10.02
CA HIS A 52 -24.53 -55.17 9.58
C HIS A 52 -25.53 -55.52 10.71
N ARG A 53 -26.74 -54.96 10.52
CA ARG A 53 -28.07 -55.64 10.50
C ARG A 53 -28.87 -55.95 11.79
N ARG A 54 -30.17 -55.57 11.65
CA ARG A 54 -31.46 -56.18 12.13
C ARG A 54 -32.18 -55.48 13.31
N THR A 55 -33.23 -54.68 13.07
CA THR A 55 -34.68 -54.93 12.75
C THR A 55 -35.61 -55.23 13.94
N ARG A 56 -36.55 -54.31 14.24
CA ARG A 56 -38.02 -54.48 14.46
C ARG A 56 -38.56 -53.22 15.19
N SER A 57 -39.43 -52.40 14.58
CA SER A 57 -40.91 -52.52 14.43
C SER A 57 -41.70 -51.86 15.57
N GLY A 58 -42.54 -50.86 15.26
CA GLY A 58 -43.64 -50.48 16.14
C GLY A 58 -44.29 -49.10 15.94
N ARG A 59 -45.33 -49.05 15.10
CA ARG A 59 -46.56 -48.22 15.12
C ARG A 59 -46.48 -46.67 15.22
N GLY A 60 -47.24 -46.04 14.32
CA GLY A 60 -47.41 -44.58 14.24
C GLY A 60 -48.59 -44.03 15.00
N MET A 61 -48.81 -42.72 14.85
CA MET A 61 -50.08 -42.01 14.98
C MET A 61 -49.92 -40.59 14.43
N ASN A 62 -50.88 -40.19 13.60
CA ASN A 62 -50.98 -38.91 12.94
C ASN A 62 -52.15 -38.17 13.60
N MET A 63 -51.96 -36.93 14.09
CA MET A 63 -53.07 -36.05 14.50
C MET A 63 -52.75 -34.63 14.05
N GLY A 64 -53.61 -34.12 13.18
CA GLY A 64 -53.52 -32.77 12.65
C GLY A 64 -54.09 -31.71 13.61
N GLN A 65 -53.64 -30.47 13.40
CA GLN A 65 -54.36 -29.28 13.84
C GLN A 65 -54.27 -28.21 12.76
N LYS A 66 -55.45 -27.73 12.35
CA LYS A 66 -55.67 -26.69 11.35
C LYS A 66 -55.52 -25.30 11.99
N ILE A 67 -54.62 -24.50 11.40
CA ILE A 67 -54.66 -23.06 11.10
C ILE A 67 -55.65 -22.15 11.86
N SER A 68 -55.12 -21.04 12.41
CA SER A 68 -55.64 -19.70 12.09
C SER A 68 -54.64 -18.56 12.39
N ASN A 69 -54.65 -17.58 11.48
CA ASN A 69 -54.29 -16.17 11.62
C ASN A 69 -52.84 -15.68 11.39
N GLY A 70 -52.64 -15.11 10.19
CA GLY A 70 -52.15 -13.72 10.09
C GLY A 70 -50.66 -13.52 9.77
N VAL A 71 -50.17 -14.00 8.62
CA VAL A 71 -48.85 -13.58 8.11
C VAL A 71 -49.02 -12.30 7.29
N LYS A 72 -48.70 -11.14 7.87
CA LYS A 72 -48.30 -9.97 7.08
C LYS A 72 -46.93 -10.29 6.49
N SER A 73 -46.88 -10.47 5.18
CA SER A 73 -45.65 -10.64 4.42
C SER A 73 -44.80 -9.37 4.56
N VAL A 74 -43.82 -9.40 5.45
CA VAL A 74 -42.73 -8.43 5.40
C VAL A 74 -41.91 -8.81 4.16
N ASN A 75 -41.97 -7.97 3.14
CA ASN A 75 -41.18 -8.11 1.93
C ASN A 75 -39.70 -8.09 2.34
N ARG A 76 -39.08 -9.26 2.42
CA ARG A 76 -37.65 -9.39 2.63
C ARG A 76 -37.02 -9.01 1.29
N GLU A 77 -36.82 -7.72 1.09
CA GLU A 77 -35.99 -7.22 0.00
C GLU A 77 -34.63 -7.92 0.12
N SER A 78 -34.45 -8.93 -0.71
CA SER A 78 -33.15 -9.53 -0.94
C SER A 78 -32.25 -8.39 -1.43
N PRO A 79 -31.10 -8.10 -0.80
CA PRO A 79 -30.19 -7.10 -1.34
C PRO A 79 -29.88 -7.50 -2.77
N ALA A 80 -30.14 -6.60 -3.71
CA ALA A 80 -29.88 -6.82 -5.12
C ALA A 80 -28.41 -7.29 -5.27
N PRO A 81 -28.13 -8.26 -6.16
CA PRO A 81 -26.77 -8.72 -6.37
C PRO A 81 -25.90 -7.54 -6.82
N TYR A 82 -24.86 -7.23 -6.02
CA TYR A 82 -23.88 -6.19 -6.34
C TYR A 82 -23.33 -6.42 -7.75
N LYS A 83 -23.36 -5.37 -8.58
CA LYS A 83 -22.78 -5.42 -9.93
C LYS A 83 -21.30 -5.07 -9.85
N PRO A 84 -20.39 -5.97 -10.26
CA PRO A 84 -18.96 -5.65 -10.33
C PRO A 84 -18.71 -4.70 -11.51
N VAL A 85 -18.09 -3.55 -11.25
CA VAL A 85 -17.74 -2.58 -12.31
C VAL A 85 -16.36 -2.90 -12.87
N ILE A 86 -16.27 -3.00 -14.20
CA ILE A 86 -15.01 -3.29 -14.90
C ILE A 86 -14.19 -1.99 -15.00
N PRO A 87 -12.88 -2.01 -14.67
CA PRO A 87 -12.03 -0.81 -14.73
C PRO A 87 -12.05 -0.04 -16.06
N ARG A 88 -12.35 -0.71 -17.18
CA ARG A 88 -12.48 -0.08 -18.51
C ARG A 88 -13.70 0.81 -18.65
N GLU A 89 -14.79 0.54 -17.94
CA GLU A 89 -15.99 1.39 -17.97
C GLU A 89 -15.75 2.69 -17.21
N LEU A 90 -14.82 2.69 -16.25
CA LEU A 90 -14.34 3.88 -15.53
C LEU A 90 -13.38 4.75 -16.38
N ALA A 91 -13.04 4.31 -17.60
CA ALA A 91 -11.96 4.91 -18.36
C ALA A 91 -12.27 6.26 -19.01
N GLN A 92 -13.55 6.57 -19.14
CA GLN A 92 -14.00 7.75 -19.87
C GLN A 92 -14.02 9.01 -19.00
N ASP A 93 -14.04 8.87 -17.66
CA ASP A 93 -14.40 9.98 -16.77
C ASP A 93 -13.20 10.67 -16.11
N PHE A 94 -12.02 10.04 -16.11
CA PHE A 94 -10.83 10.59 -15.46
C PHE A 94 -9.66 10.71 -16.42
N GLN A 95 -9.40 11.95 -16.85
CA GLN A 95 -8.20 12.25 -17.62
C GLN A 95 -6.96 12.16 -16.72
N ARG A 96 -6.02 11.32 -17.11
CA ARG A 96 -4.76 11.16 -16.38
C ARG A 96 -3.89 12.43 -16.49
N PRO A 97 -3.26 12.91 -15.40
CA PRO A 97 -2.34 14.03 -15.45
C PRO A 97 -1.12 13.76 -16.35
N ALA A 98 -0.68 14.77 -17.10
CA ALA A 98 0.44 14.63 -18.05
C ALA A 98 1.76 14.21 -17.38
N ARG A 99 2.08 14.73 -16.18
CA ARG A 99 3.28 14.34 -15.42
C ARG A 99 3.26 12.85 -15.06
N LEU A 100 2.10 12.30 -14.72
CA LEU A 100 1.94 10.88 -14.42
C LEU A 100 2.13 10.03 -15.68
N ASP A 101 1.58 10.44 -16.82
CA ASP A 101 1.82 9.75 -18.09
C ASP A 101 3.29 9.72 -18.49
N ILE A 102 4.00 10.84 -18.30
CA ILE A 102 5.44 10.92 -18.57
C ILE A 102 6.19 9.94 -17.66
N LEU A 103 5.95 9.99 -16.35
CA LEU A 103 6.61 9.12 -15.37
C LEU A 103 6.40 7.63 -15.72
N LEU A 104 5.17 7.24 -16.04
CA LEU A 104 4.82 5.85 -16.38
C LEU A 104 5.33 5.38 -17.74
N ASP A 105 5.78 6.28 -18.63
CA ASP A 105 6.43 5.93 -19.89
C ASP A 105 7.96 5.82 -19.75
N MET A 106 8.54 6.36 -18.68
CA MET A 106 9.96 6.16 -18.36
C MET A 106 10.23 4.72 -17.91
N PRO A 107 11.48 4.23 -18.09
CA PRO A 107 11.89 2.96 -17.49
C PRO A 107 11.68 2.98 -15.97
N PRO A 108 11.20 1.88 -15.37
CA PRO A 108 10.99 1.81 -13.93
C PRO A 108 12.33 1.94 -13.19
N ALA A 109 12.25 2.44 -11.95
CA ALA A 109 13.40 2.58 -11.07
C ALA A 109 14.16 1.26 -10.90
N SER A 110 15.49 1.35 -10.79
CA SER A 110 16.35 0.19 -10.60
C SER A 110 16.01 -0.58 -9.31
N ARG A 111 16.41 -1.85 -9.22
CA ARG A 111 16.16 -2.69 -8.04
C ARG A 111 16.74 -2.08 -6.75
N GLU A 112 17.90 -1.44 -6.84
CA GLU A 112 18.52 -0.76 -5.70
C GLU A 112 17.64 0.39 -5.19
N VAL A 113 17.12 1.23 -6.10
CA VAL A 113 16.19 2.31 -5.74
C VAL A 113 14.89 1.76 -5.18
N GLN A 114 14.37 0.66 -5.73
CA GLN A 114 13.20 -0.01 -5.18
C GLN A 114 13.42 -0.46 -3.72
N ILE A 115 14.59 -1.04 -3.40
CA ILE A 115 14.92 -1.48 -2.04
C ILE A 115 15.11 -0.29 -1.08
N LYS A 116 15.68 0.82 -1.58
CA LYS A 116 15.82 2.07 -0.83
C LYS A 116 14.46 2.65 -0.45
N HIS A 117 13.48 2.56 -1.33
CA HIS A 117 12.10 3.02 -1.09
C HIS A 117 11.18 1.94 -0.47
N GLY A 118 11.66 0.71 -0.31
CA GLY A 118 10.88 -0.43 0.20
C GLY A 118 10.41 -0.26 1.65
N TRP A 119 9.76 -1.30 2.16
CA TRP A 119 9.27 -1.33 3.55
C TRP A 119 10.40 -1.17 4.57
N ASN A 120 10.12 -0.43 5.64
CA ASN A 120 11.08 -0.16 6.70
C ASN A 120 10.99 -1.25 7.80
N PRO A 121 12.01 -2.12 7.95
CA PRO A 121 11.99 -3.15 9.00
C PRO A 121 12.06 -2.57 10.41
N ASP A 122 12.46 -1.30 10.56
CA ASP A 122 12.60 -0.60 11.85
C ASP A 122 11.38 0.28 12.17
N ASP A 123 10.42 0.40 11.25
CA ASP A 123 9.23 1.26 11.40
C ASP A 123 7.95 0.51 11.01
N ARG A 124 7.56 -0.42 11.89
CA ARG A 124 6.51 -1.42 11.68
C ARG A 124 5.84 -1.85 12.98
N SER A 125 4.66 -2.45 12.89
CA SER A 125 4.13 -3.31 13.95
C SER A 125 5.08 -4.48 14.21
N LEU A 126 5.18 -4.90 15.47
CA LEU A 126 5.94 -6.09 15.87
C LEU A 126 5.39 -7.39 15.27
N ASN A 127 4.13 -7.39 14.82
CA ASN A 127 3.48 -8.54 14.19
C ASN A 127 3.78 -8.66 12.68
N ILE A 128 4.58 -7.77 12.12
CA ILE A 128 5.01 -7.77 10.72
C ILE A 128 6.52 -7.94 10.67
N PHE A 129 7.07 -8.61 9.66
CA PHE A 129 8.51 -8.55 9.36
C PHE A 129 8.74 -8.43 7.84
N VAL A 130 9.81 -7.73 7.45
CA VAL A 130 10.25 -7.69 6.05
C VAL A 130 11.01 -8.98 5.74
N LYS A 131 10.67 -9.65 4.64
CA LYS A 131 11.27 -10.93 4.27
C LYS A 131 12.75 -10.78 3.91
N ASP A 132 13.55 -11.80 4.21
CA ASP A 132 14.99 -11.78 3.92
C ASP A 132 15.32 -12.06 2.46
N ASP A 133 14.57 -12.96 1.84
CA ASP A 133 14.66 -13.33 0.43
C ASP A 133 14.05 -12.27 -0.51
N ASP A 134 13.07 -11.50 -0.03
CA ASP A 134 12.50 -10.39 -0.79
C ASP A 134 12.28 -9.14 0.07
N LYS A 135 13.29 -8.25 0.05
CA LYS A 135 13.31 -6.99 0.81
C LYS A 135 12.22 -5.97 0.41
N LEU A 136 11.44 -6.26 -0.63
CA LEU A 136 10.29 -5.44 -1.05
C LEU A 136 8.96 -5.92 -0.46
N THR A 137 8.95 -7.09 0.18
CA THR A 137 7.74 -7.75 0.69
C THR A 137 7.84 -7.91 2.19
N PHE A 138 6.75 -7.60 2.90
CA PHE A 138 6.61 -7.99 4.30
C PHE A 138 5.63 -9.15 4.45
N HIS A 139 5.76 -9.87 5.56
CA HIS A 139 4.84 -10.92 5.99
C HIS A 139 4.22 -10.52 7.34
N ARG A 140 2.91 -10.78 7.51
CA ARG A 140 2.20 -10.55 8.77
C ARG A 140 1.96 -11.87 9.52
N HIS A 141 2.35 -11.94 10.80
CA HIS A 141 2.03 -13.07 11.68
C HIS A 141 0.52 -13.24 11.87
N PRO A 142 0.01 -14.47 12.05
CA PRO A 142 -1.42 -14.75 12.21
C PRO A 142 -1.93 -14.39 13.61
N VAL A 143 -1.86 -13.11 13.98
CA VAL A 143 -2.31 -12.60 15.27
C VAL A 143 -3.78 -12.21 15.18
N ALA A 144 -4.61 -12.83 16.01
CA ALA A 144 -6.03 -12.55 16.09
C ALA A 144 -6.30 -11.18 16.74
N GLN A 145 -7.42 -10.54 16.36
CA GLN A 145 -7.84 -9.24 16.91
C GLN A 145 -6.72 -8.19 16.89
N SER A 146 -6.00 -8.11 15.77
CA SER A 146 -4.90 -7.19 15.57
C SER A 146 -4.97 -6.57 14.19
N THR A 147 -4.75 -5.27 14.11
CA THR A 147 -4.50 -4.54 12.87
C THR A 147 -3.07 -4.00 12.89
N ASP A 148 -2.32 -4.29 11.84
CA ASP A 148 -0.88 -4.08 11.81
C ASP A 148 -0.46 -3.30 10.57
N CYS A 149 0.41 -2.32 10.76
CA CYS A 149 0.93 -1.46 9.69
C CYS A 149 2.45 -1.51 9.60
N ILE A 150 2.95 -1.02 8.48
CA ILE A 150 4.36 -0.78 8.22
C ILE A 150 4.51 0.40 7.27
N ARG A 151 5.49 1.27 7.52
CA ARG A 151 5.82 2.39 6.65
C ARG A 151 6.95 2.05 5.68
N GLY A 152 6.98 2.72 4.53
CA GLY A 152 8.14 2.77 3.65
C GLY A 152 9.31 3.52 4.30
N LYS A 153 10.54 3.25 3.86
CA LYS A 153 11.76 3.88 4.41
C LYS A 153 11.87 5.39 4.15
N VAL A 154 11.37 5.84 3.00
CA VAL A 154 11.58 7.22 2.53
C VAL A 154 10.32 8.04 2.74
N GLY A 155 10.46 9.14 3.48
CA GLY A 155 9.41 10.15 3.61
C GLY A 155 9.52 11.17 2.49
N LEU A 156 8.44 11.30 1.73
CA LEU A 156 8.30 12.09 0.52
C LEU A 156 7.78 13.49 0.89
N THR A 157 8.39 14.53 0.34
CA THR A 157 8.13 15.94 0.73
C THR A 157 7.86 16.88 -0.46
N LYS A 158 8.30 16.49 -1.66
CA LYS A 158 8.19 17.26 -2.91
C LYS A 158 8.17 16.28 -4.07
N GLY A 159 7.70 16.70 -5.24
CA GLY A 159 7.69 15.89 -6.45
C GLY A 159 6.49 14.95 -6.58
N LEU A 160 6.38 14.34 -7.75
CA LEU A 160 5.45 13.26 -8.05
C LEU A 160 6.15 11.93 -7.79
N HIS A 161 5.49 11.01 -7.10
CA HIS A 161 6.01 9.69 -6.77
C HIS A 161 4.98 8.60 -7.08
N VAL A 162 5.46 7.49 -7.63
CA VAL A 162 4.61 6.34 -7.95
C VAL A 162 5.23 5.06 -7.42
N TRP A 163 4.42 4.23 -6.78
CA TRP A 163 4.78 2.86 -6.41
C TRP A 163 3.65 1.88 -6.73
N GLU A 164 4.01 0.67 -7.12
CA GLU A 164 3.11 -0.46 -7.25
C GLU A 164 2.97 -1.14 -5.89
N VAL A 165 1.73 -1.48 -5.54
CA VAL A 165 1.42 -2.41 -4.45
C VAL A 165 0.95 -3.71 -5.07
N HIS A 166 1.56 -4.82 -4.65
CA HIS A 166 1.08 -6.16 -4.94
C HIS A 166 0.55 -6.78 -3.65
N TRP A 167 -0.77 -6.92 -3.57
CA TRP A 167 -1.48 -7.49 -2.43
C TRP A 167 -2.61 -8.38 -2.94
N SER A 168 -2.41 -9.69 -2.78
CA SER A 168 -3.40 -10.68 -3.19
C SER A 168 -4.78 -10.37 -2.62
N THR A 169 -5.78 -10.32 -3.50
CA THR A 169 -7.20 -10.16 -3.18
C THR A 169 -7.68 -11.14 -2.11
N ARG A 170 -7.15 -12.37 -2.12
CA ARG A 170 -7.46 -13.42 -1.14
C ARG A 170 -6.83 -13.23 0.24
N GLN A 171 -5.90 -12.28 0.38
CA GLN A 171 -5.15 -12.03 1.61
C GLN A 171 -5.42 -10.64 2.21
N ARG A 172 -6.52 -9.98 1.84
CA ARG A 172 -6.87 -8.64 2.37
C ARG A 172 -7.66 -8.70 3.68
N GLY A 173 -8.47 -9.74 3.83
CA GLY A 173 -9.37 -9.88 4.98
C GLY A 173 -10.44 -8.80 5.04
N THR A 174 -10.89 -8.49 6.25
CA THR A 174 -11.98 -7.54 6.49
C THR A 174 -11.58 -6.08 6.35
N HIS A 175 -10.29 -5.76 6.49
CA HIS A 175 -9.75 -4.40 6.44
C HIS A 175 -8.37 -4.42 5.79
N GLY A 176 -8.34 -4.21 4.48
CA GLY A 176 -7.11 -4.03 3.71
C GLY A 176 -7.02 -2.60 3.22
N VAL A 177 -6.16 -1.78 3.83
CA VAL A 177 -6.08 -0.34 3.55
C VAL A 177 -4.69 0.03 3.07
N VAL A 178 -4.62 0.86 2.02
CA VAL A 178 -3.37 1.37 1.44
C VAL A 178 -3.41 2.89 1.36
N GLY A 179 -2.29 3.56 1.64
CA GLY A 179 -2.20 4.99 1.42
C GLY A 179 -0.88 5.59 1.91
N VAL A 180 -0.98 6.73 2.57
CA VAL A 180 0.18 7.49 3.09
C VAL A 180 -0.05 7.95 4.52
N ALA A 181 1.03 8.14 5.27
CA ALA A 181 0.99 8.59 6.65
C ALA A 181 2.17 9.49 7.00
N THR A 182 2.00 10.29 8.05
CA THR A 182 3.12 10.94 8.74
C THR A 182 3.91 9.93 9.58
N GLN A 183 5.03 10.37 10.16
CA GLN A 183 5.81 9.56 11.10
C GLN A 183 5.01 9.21 12.37
N ASP A 184 4.05 10.05 12.74
CA ASP A 184 3.31 9.97 14.00
C ASP A 184 2.08 9.05 13.94
N ALA A 185 1.72 8.57 12.74
CA ALA A 185 0.62 7.62 12.61
C ALA A 185 0.91 6.32 13.37
N PRO A 186 -0.04 5.79 14.16
CA PRO A 186 0.14 4.55 14.88
C PRO A 186 0.24 3.36 13.91
N LEU A 187 1.13 2.41 14.22
CA LEU A 187 1.36 1.25 13.36
C LEU A 187 0.67 -0.03 13.84
N HIS A 188 -0.02 0.01 14.97
CA HIS A 188 -0.73 -1.13 15.52
C HIS A 188 -2.01 -0.67 16.23
N SER A 189 -3.04 -1.52 16.19
CA SER A 189 -4.21 -1.37 17.03
C SER A 189 -4.85 -2.71 17.34
N VAL A 190 -5.46 -2.80 18.52
CA VAL A 190 -6.26 -3.97 18.91
C VAL A 190 -7.57 -3.98 18.15
N GLY A 191 -8.02 -5.17 17.76
CA GLY A 191 -9.20 -5.40 16.94
C GLY A 191 -8.93 -5.25 15.44
N TYR A 192 -9.90 -5.67 14.63
CA TYR A 192 -9.86 -5.51 13.18
C TYR A 192 -10.53 -4.20 12.76
N GLN A 193 -9.77 -3.29 12.16
CA GLN A 193 -10.26 -1.98 11.75
C GLN A 193 -9.47 -1.41 10.56
N SER A 194 -10.01 -0.38 9.91
CA SER A 194 -9.29 0.43 8.92
C SER A 194 -8.38 1.43 9.64
N LEU A 195 -7.20 0.98 10.08
CA LEU A 195 -6.29 1.77 10.93
C LEU A 195 -5.65 2.95 10.16
N VAL A 196 -5.18 2.72 8.93
CA VAL A 196 -4.76 3.82 8.06
C VAL A 196 -6.01 4.65 7.68
N GLY A 197 -5.96 5.95 7.95
CA GLY A 197 -7.09 6.87 7.78
C GLY A 197 -7.96 7.05 9.03
N SER A 198 -7.67 6.34 10.13
CA SER A 198 -8.45 6.43 11.38
C SER A 198 -8.27 7.74 12.16
N ASN A 199 -7.22 8.49 11.86
CA ASN A 199 -6.87 9.77 12.49
C ASN A 199 -6.34 10.75 11.44
N ASP A 200 -5.97 11.95 11.89
CA ASP A 200 -5.44 13.05 11.08
C ASP A 200 -3.99 12.83 10.60
N GLN A 201 -3.32 11.76 11.04
CA GLN A 201 -1.94 11.43 10.69
C GLN A 201 -1.81 10.52 9.46
N SER A 202 -2.93 10.06 8.90
CA SER A 202 -2.92 9.13 7.77
C SER A 202 -4.11 9.29 6.82
N TRP A 203 -3.92 8.86 5.57
CA TRP A 203 -4.90 8.90 4.48
C TRP A 203 -4.90 7.53 3.80
N GLY A 204 -6.03 6.84 3.78
CA GLY A 204 -6.11 5.44 3.34
C GLY A 204 -7.30 5.13 2.48
N TRP A 205 -7.10 4.27 1.47
CA TRP A 205 -8.16 3.65 0.69
C TRP A 205 -8.37 2.21 1.16
N ASP A 206 -9.55 1.94 1.72
CA ASP A 206 -9.99 0.59 2.05
C ASP A 206 -10.44 -0.12 0.77
N LEU A 207 -9.63 -1.10 0.35
CA LEU A 207 -9.78 -1.79 -0.92
C LEU A 207 -11.03 -2.67 -0.98
N GLY A 208 -11.51 -3.17 0.18
CA GLY A 208 -12.67 -4.04 0.25
C GLY A 208 -13.98 -3.26 0.31
N ARG A 209 -13.97 -2.09 0.95
CA ARG A 209 -15.16 -1.22 1.08
C ARG A 209 -15.27 -0.17 -0.02
N ASN A 210 -14.23 0.01 -0.83
CA ASN A 210 -14.14 1.11 -1.78
C ASN A 210 -14.38 2.47 -1.10
N LYS A 211 -13.78 2.66 0.08
CA LYS A 211 -13.93 3.86 0.91
C LYS A 211 -12.59 4.50 1.21
N LEU A 212 -12.54 5.82 1.10
CA LEU A 212 -11.44 6.66 1.54
C LEU A 212 -11.66 7.09 2.98
N TYR A 213 -10.62 6.96 3.80
CA TYR A 213 -10.61 7.35 5.20
C TYR A 213 -9.47 8.32 5.47
N HIS A 214 -9.79 9.40 6.16
CA HIS A 214 -8.88 10.34 6.78
C HIS A 214 -9.60 10.95 7.97
N ASP A 215 -8.98 10.90 9.15
CA ASP A 215 -9.60 11.31 10.40
C ASP A 215 -11.02 10.72 10.58
N SER A 216 -11.17 9.41 10.31
CA SER A 216 -12.49 8.77 10.24
C SER A 216 -13.22 8.64 11.57
N LYS A 217 -12.55 8.95 12.69
CA LYS A 217 -13.21 9.14 13.99
C LYS A 217 -14.13 10.36 14.00
N ASN A 218 -13.81 11.39 13.19
CA ASN A 218 -14.57 12.62 13.08
C ASN A 218 -15.29 12.76 11.73
N ASN A 219 -14.87 12.01 10.71
CA ASN A 219 -15.37 12.11 9.35
C ASN A 219 -15.92 10.78 8.81
N THR A 220 -16.95 10.85 7.98
CA THR A 220 -17.48 9.67 7.28
C THR A 220 -16.60 9.29 6.07
N GLY A 221 -16.47 7.99 5.81
CA GLY A 221 -15.71 7.51 4.65
C GLY A 221 -16.37 7.88 3.30
N VAL A 222 -15.55 8.32 2.35
CA VAL A 222 -15.99 8.75 1.01
C VAL A 222 -15.87 7.60 0.01
N THR A 223 -16.89 7.35 -0.82
CA THR A 223 -16.81 6.31 -1.86
C THR A 223 -15.74 6.63 -2.90
N TYR A 224 -14.92 5.63 -3.25
CA TYR A 224 -13.89 5.75 -4.26
C TYR A 224 -13.67 4.43 -5.03
N PRO A 225 -13.67 4.45 -6.38
CA PRO A 225 -13.78 5.63 -7.26
C PRO A 225 -15.11 6.39 -7.13
N ALA A 226 -15.07 7.71 -7.33
CA ALA A 226 -16.24 8.58 -7.08
C ALA A 226 -17.44 8.31 -8.02
N ILE A 227 -17.19 7.65 -9.14
CA ILE A 227 -18.21 7.24 -10.12
C ILE A 227 -19.02 6.01 -9.68
N LEU A 228 -18.55 5.25 -8.70
CA LEU A 228 -19.28 4.09 -8.21
C LEU A 228 -20.64 4.52 -7.64
N LYS A 229 -21.69 3.86 -8.12
CA LYS A 229 -23.02 4.00 -7.55
C LYS A 229 -23.12 3.25 -6.22
N PRO A 230 -24.10 3.58 -5.35
CA PRO A 230 -24.24 2.94 -4.04
C PRO A 230 -24.36 1.41 -4.05
N ASP A 231 -24.83 0.81 -5.14
CA ASP A 231 -25.05 -0.62 -5.36
C ASP A 231 -23.92 -1.30 -6.17
N GLU A 232 -22.87 -0.55 -6.51
CA GLU A 232 -21.74 -1.02 -7.28
C GLU A 232 -20.53 -1.29 -6.38
N THR A 233 -19.82 -2.37 -6.68
CA THR A 233 -18.56 -2.72 -6.00
C THR A 233 -17.43 -2.76 -7.00
N PHE A 234 -16.29 -2.18 -6.64
CA PHE A 234 -15.09 -2.18 -7.45
C PHE A 234 -14.06 -3.16 -6.88
N ILE A 235 -13.82 -4.25 -7.61
CA ILE A 235 -12.85 -5.25 -7.22
C ILE A 235 -11.46 -4.76 -7.64
N VAL A 236 -10.69 -4.27 -6.68
CA VAL A 236 -9.29 -3.90 -6.92
C VAL A 236 -8.47 -5.18 -7.19
N PRO A 237 -7.77 -5.33 -8.31
CA PRO A 237 -6.93 -6.49 -8.62
C PRO A 237 -5.72 -6.57 -7.68
N ASP A 238 -4.96 -7.66 -7.78
CA ASP A 238 -3.80 -7.91 -6.92
C ASP A 238 -2.72 -6.82 -7.04
N LYS A 239 -2.56 -6.21 -8.23
CA LYS A 239 -1.58 -5.15 -8.49
C LYS A 239 -2.25 -3.86 -8.89
N PHE A 240 -1.81 -2.76 -8.28
CA PHE A 240 -2.26 -1.42 -8.61
C PHE A 240 -1.20 -0.39 -8.21
N LEU A 241 -1.31 0.82 -8.74
CA LEU A 241 -0.38 1.90 -8.44
C LEU A 241 -0.99 2.89 -7.46
N VAL A 242 -0.13 3.40 -6.59
CA VAL A 242 -0.39 4.55 -5.73
C VAL A 242 0.41 5.72 -6.28
N VAL A 243 -0.24 6.88 -6.38
CA VAL A 243 0.34 8.09 -6.95
C VAL A 243 0.24 9.21 -5.93
N LEU A 244 1.40 9.68 -5.44
CA LEU A 244 1.50 10.80 -4.52
C LEU A 244 2.15 11.98 -5.24
N ASP A 245 1.41 13.07 -5.42
CA ASP A 245 1.95 14.33 -5.90
C ASP A 245 2.09 15.29 -4.72
N MET A 246 3.31 15.50 -4.24
CA MET A 246 3.59 16.40 -3.12
C MET A 246 3.62 17.88 -3.53
N ASP A 247 3.72 18.16 -4.83
CA ASP A 247 3.73 19.53 -5.37
C ASP A 247 2.31 20.11 -5.38
N GLU A 248 1.36 19.29 -5.85
CA GLU A 248 -0.09 19.55 -5.82
C GLU A 248 -0.73 19.17 -4.47
N GLY A 249 -0.04 18.35 -3.68
CA GLY A 249 -0.54 17.86 -2.40
C GLY A 249 -1.72 16.91 -2.54
N THR A 250 -1.63 15.94 -3.47
CA THR A 250 -2.69 14.97 -3.77
C THR A 250 -2.25 13.52 -3.69
N LEU A 251 -3.18 12.63 -3.33
CA LEU A 251 -3.02 11.18 -3.42
C LEU A 251 -4.08 10.63 -4.39
N SER A 252 -3.68 9.74 -5.29
CA SER A 252 -4.53 9.10 -6.29
C SER A 252 -4.12 7.63 -6.51
N PHE A 253 -4.92 6.88 -7.26
CA PHE A 253 -4.65 5.48 -7.58
C PHE A 253 -4.83 5.19 -9.07
N VAL A 254 -4.06 4.23 -9.59
CA VAL A 254 -4.22 3.68 -10.95
C VAL A 254 -4.43 2.17 -10.86
N VAL A 255 -5.51 1.68 -11.46
CA VAL A 255 -5.88 0.25 -11.43
C VAL A 255 -6.09 -0.23 -12.86
N ASP A 256 -5.43 -1.32 -13.26
CA ASP A 256 -5.47 -1.87 -14.63
C ASP A 256 -5.18 -0.82 -15.72
N GLY A 257 -4.25 0.09 -15.41
CA GLY A 257 -3.89 1.18 -16.31
C GLY A 257 -4.97 2.26 -16.43
N GLN A 258 -5.95 2.32 -15.52
CA GLN A 258 -6.95 3.38 -15.44
C GLN A 258 -6.72 4.31 -14.25
N TYR A 259 -6.67 5.62 -14.50
CA TYR A 259 -6.58 6.62 -13.43
C TYR A 259 -7.96 6.79 -12.78
N LEU A 260 -8.02 6.73 -11.45
CA LEU A 260 -9.29 6.69 -10.71
C LEU A 260 -9.68 8.05 -10.10
N GLY A 261 -8.97 9.12 -10.48
CA GLY A 261 -9.17 10.46 -9.94
C GLY A 261 -8.38 10.71 -8.65
N VAL A 262 -8.53 11.92 -8.11
CA VAL A 262 -7.89 12.33 -6.85
C VAL A 262 -8.67 11.77 -5.68
N ALA A 263 -8.00 10.99 -4.82
CA ALA A 263 -8.56 10.45 -3.59
C ALA A 263 -8.48 11.46 -2.44
N PHE A 264 -7.32 12.10 -2.25
CA PHE A 264 -7.10 13.07 -1.18
C PHE A 264 -6.38 14.32 -1.69
N ARG A 265 -6.64 15.46 -1.02
CA ARG A 265 -6.00 16.75 -1.24
C ARG A 265 -5.46 17.31 0.09
N GLY A 266 -4.71 18.40 0.04
CA GLY A 266 -4.20 19.08 1.25
C GLY A 266 -2.97 18.41 1.87
N LEU A 267 -2.21 17.66 1.07
CA LEU A 267 -1.03 16.92 1.52
C LEU A 267 0.28 17.74 1.43
N LYS A 268 0.24 18.91 0.80
CA LYS A 268 1.41 19.78 0.58
C LYS A 268 2.03 20.22 1.91
N GLY A 269 3.36 20.34 1.93
CA GLY A 269 4.12 20.79 3.10
C GLY A 269 4.31 19.73 4.19
N ARG A 270 3.84 18.49 3.95
CA ARG A 270 4.01 17.36 4.86
C ARG A 270 5.20 16.49 4.44
N LYS A 271 5.66 15.63 5.35
CA LYS A 271 6.54 14.49 5.04
C LYS A 271 5.71 13.22 5.16
N LEU A 272 5.46 12.56 4.02
CA LEU A 272 4.54 11.42 3.94
C LEU A 272 5.25 10.15 3.51
N TYR A 273 4.92 9.05 4.18
CA TYR A 273 5.48 7.74 3.93
C TYR A 273 4.40 6.83 3.33
N PRO A 274 4.72 5.98 2.34
CA PRO A 274 3.84 4.87 1.96
C PRO A 274 3.50 4.02 3.19
N ILE A 275 2.25 3.61 3.32
CA ILE A 275 1.78 2.80 4.46
C ILE A 275 0.64 1.87 4.00
N VAL A 276 0.52 0.73 4.68
CA VAL A 276 -0.67 -0.14 4.63
C VAL A 276 -1.08 -0.55 6.03
N SER A 277 -2.36 -0.86 6.26
CA SER A 277 -2.83 -1.61 7.43
C SER A 277 -3.49 -2.92 7.00
N ALA A 278 -3.03 -4.03 7.60
CA ALA A 278 -3.50 -5.38 7.29
C ALA A 278 -3.98 -6.12 8.54
N VAL A 279 -4.98 -6.99 8.35
CA VAL A 279 -5.59 -7.83 9.39
C VAL A 279 -5.49 -9.33 9.10
N TRP A 280 -5.13 -9.71 7.88
CA TRP A 280 -5.11 -11.10 7.45
C TRP A 280 -3.85 -11.82 7.95
N GLY A 281 -4.01 -13.03 8.50
CA GLY A 281 -2.86 -13.84 8.91
C GLY A 281 -2.10 -14.37 7.70
N HIS A 282 -0.78 -14.30 7.74
CA HIS A 282 0.10 -14.73 6.65
C HIS A 282 -0.04 -13.95 5.33
N CYS A 283 -0.65 -12.75 5.36
CA CYS A 283 -0.63 -11.92 4.17
C CYS A 283 0.80 -11.47 3.85
N GLU A 284 1.13 -11.47 2.56
CA GLU A 284 2.36 -10.90 2.04
C GLU A 284 2.04 -9.75 1.10
N ILE A 285 2.68 -8.61 1.33
CA ILE A 285 2.41 -7.38 0.59
C ILE A 285 3.72 -6.80 0.09
N THR A 286 3.86 -6.74 -1.23
CA THR A 286 5.03 -6.17 -1.90
C THR A 286 4.79 -4.71 -2.25
N MET A 287 5.80 -3.86 -2.05
CA MET A 287 5.84 -2.50 -2.60
C MET A 287 7.02 -2.34 -3.53
N LYS A 288 6.77 -1.90 -4.76
CA LYS A 288 7.80 -1.60 -5.76
C LYS A 288 7.72 -0.14 -6.16
N TYR A 289 8.75 0.63 -5.82
CA TYR A 289 8.84 2.01 -6.26
C TYR A 289 9.06 2.05 -7.78
N ILE A 290 8.19 2.77 -8.50
CA ILE A 290 8.24 2.86 -9.96
C ILE A 290 9.14 4.02 -10.38
N GLY A 291 9.04 5.16 -9.71
CA GLY A 291 9.83 6.34 -10.04
C GLY A 291 9.27 7.60 -9.40
N GLY A 292 9.99 8.69 -9.59
CA GLY A 292 9.53 10.02 -9.20
C GLY A 292 9.97 11.09 -10.19
N LEU A 293 9.25 12.21 -10.20
CA LEU A 293 9.59 13.42 -10.93
C LEU A 293 9.71 14.59 -9.96
N ASP A 294 10.81 15.30 -10.04
CA ASP A 294 10.98 16.56 -9.33
C ASP A 294 9.97 17.62 -9.82
N PRO A 295 9.68 18.65 -9.00
CA PRO A 295 8.80 19.78 -9.37
C PRO A 295 9.29 20.61 -10.56
N GLU A 296 10.50 20.39 -11.04
CA GLU A 296 11.10 21.19 -12.10
C GLU A 296 10.47 20.90 -13.47
N PRO A 297 10.45 21.91 -14.38
CA PRO A 297 10.04 21.68 -15.76
C PRO A 297 10.84 20.55 -16.38
N LEU A 298 10.15 19.62 -17.02
CA LEU A 298 10.81 18.52 -17.70
C LEU A 298 11.64 19.04 -18.88
N PRO A 299 12.81 18.44 -19.16
CA PRO A 299 13.60 18.80 -20.33
C PRO A 299 12.77 18.69 -21.62
N LEU A 300 12.96 19.62 -22.55
CA LEU A 300 12.28 19.63 -23.85
C LEU A 300 12.42 18.28 -24.57
N MET A 301 13.59 17.63 -24.43
CA MET A 301 13.83 16.29 -24.93
C MET A 301 12.76 15.31 -24.40
N ASP A 302 12.63 15.14 -23.08
CA ASP A 302 11.68 14.20 -22.50
C ASP A 302 10.22 14.48 -22.95
N LEU A 303 9.85 15.75 -23.09
CA LEU A 303 8.55 16.16 -23.65
C LEU A 303 8.39 15.72 -25.12
N CYS A 304 9.38 15.97 -25.97
CA CYS A 304 9.37 15.55 -27.37
C CYS A 304 9.34 14.02 -27.51
N ARG A 305 10.16 13.30 -26.72
CA ARG A 305 10.19 11.82 -26.69
C ARG A 305 8.79 11.29 -26.43
N ARG A 306 8.11 11.81 -25.40
CA ARG A 306 6.74 11.40 -25.07
C ARG A 306 5.79 11.62 -26.24
N VAL A 307 5.75 12.82 -26.78
CA VAL A 307 4.77 13.16 -27.84
C VAL A 307 4.95 12.23 -29.04
N ILE A 308 6.20 11.93 -29.42
CA ILE A 308 6.51 10.99 -30.50
C ILE A 308 6.02 9.59 -30.14
N ARG A 309 6.38 9.04 -28.96
CA ARG A 309 5.96 7.70 -28.52
C ARG A 309 4.43 7.55 -28.42
N GLN A 310 3.73 8.61 -28.00
CA GLN A 310 2.26 8.63 -27.96
C GLN A 310 1.65 8.54 -29.38
N ARG A 311 2.24 9.22 -30.36
CA ARG A 311 1.79 9.18 -31.75
C ARG A 311 2.10 7.86 -32.45
N VAL A 312 3.25 7.25 -32.15
CA VAL A 312 3.62 5.92 -32.66
C VAL A 312 2.77 4.81 -32.03
N GLY A 313 2.41 4.99 -30.76
CA GLY A 313 1.65 4.02 -29.97
C GLY A 313 2.53 2.97 -29.31
N LYS A 314 2.03 2.37 -28.21
CA LYS A 314 2.82 1.45 -27.37
C LYS A 314 2.97 0.04 -27.94
N GLN A 315 2.06 -0.40 -28.81
CA GLN A 315 2.11 -1.73 -29.41
C GLN A 315 3.19 -1.80 -30.48
N GLN A 316 4.06 -2.81 -30.41
CA GLN A 316 5.18 -3.01 -31.34
C GLN A 316 6.07 -1.75 -31.48
N LEU A 317 6.27 -1.03 -30.38
CA LEU A 317 6.95 0.27 -30.39
C LEU A 317 8.37 0.20 -30.99
N GLU A 318 9.13 -0.87 -30.71
CA GLU A 318 10.48 -1.03 -31.27
C GLU A 318 10.46 -1.23 -32.79
N GLU A 319 9.55 -2.05 -33.31
CA GLU A 319 9.37 -2.29 -34.74
C GLU A 319 8.95 -0.99 -35.44
N LYS A 320 7.90 -0.34 -34.92
CA LYS A 320 7.39 0.92 -35.50
C LYS A 320 8.42 2.05 -35.48
N ILE A 321 9.25 2.15 -34.44
CA ILE A 321 10.33 3.15 -34.41
C ILE A 321 11.41 2.80 -35.44
N SER A 322 11.72 1.51 -35.62
CA SER A 322 12.68 1.06 -36.61
C SER A 322 12.21 1.36 -38.04
N ASP A 323 10.90 1.26 -38.31
CA ASP A 323 10.27 1.57 -39.59
C ASP A 323 10.32 3.07 -39.95
N LEU A 324 10.54 3.97 -38.97
CA LEU A 324 10.66 5.41 -39.22
C LEU A 324 11.99 5.78 -39.90
N ASN A 325 12.91 4.84 -40.08
CA ASN A 325 14.23 5.04 -40.71
C ASN A 325 15.02 6.24 -40.11
N LEU A 326 14.87 6.46 -38.80
CA LEU A 326 15.56 7.55 -38.10
C LEU A 326 17.03 7.20 -37.84
N PRO A 327 17.91 8.22 -37.68
CA PRO A 327 19.28 7.99 -37.24
C PRO A 327 19.36 7.15 -35.97
N HIS A 328 20.39 6.30 -35.85
CA HIS A 328 20.54 5.37 -34.72
C HIS A 328 20.43 6.05 -33.36
N ALA A 329 21.02 7.24 -33.21
CA ALA A 329 20.94 8.03 -31.99
C ALA A 329 19.48 8.37 -31.60
N MET A 330 18.62 8.69 -32.56
CA MET A 330 17.20 8.97 -32.32
C MET A 330 16.42 7.70 -31.95
N ASN A 331 16.71 6.56 -32.58
CA ASN A 331 16.10 5.28 -32.20
C ASN A 331 16.47 4.89 -30.76
N THR A 332 17.76 4.98 -30.42
CA THR A 332 18.26 4.73 -29.07
C THR A 332 17.60 5.64 -28.05
N TYR A 333 17.50 6.93 -28.36
CA TYR A 333 16.82 7.93 -27.56
C TYR A 333 15.32 7.63 -27.36
N LEU A 334 14.57 7.34 -28.44
CA LEU A 334 13.12 7.07 -28.36
C LEU A 334 12.81 5.77 -27.61
N LEU A 335 13.75 4.82 -27.59
CA LEU A 335 13.61 3.53 -26.91
C LEU A 335 14.18 3.50 -25.49
N TYR A 336 14.63 4.63 -24.95
CA TYR A 336 15.33 4.70 -23.65
C TYR A 336 16.56 3.77 -23.56
N LYS A 337 17.21 3.50 -24.69
CA LYS A 337 18.44 2.69 -24.74
C LYS A 337 19.70 3.51 -24.42
N ASP A 338 19.55 4.82 -24.27
CA ASP A 338 20.58 5.79 -23.88
C ASP A 338 20.89 5.79 -22.38
N ARG A 339 19.96 5.31 -21.54
CA ARG A 339 20.08 5.32 -20.06
C ARG A 339 20.61 4.01 -19.45
N ARG A 340 21.40 3.23 -20.18
CA ARG A 340 21.96 1.97 -19.69
C ARG A 340 23.14 2.15 -18.75
#